data_AF-A0A7C4C9S8-F1
#
_entry.id   AF-A0A7C4C9S8-F1
#
_cell.length_a   1.000
_cell.length_b   1.000
_cell.length_c   1.000
_cell.angle_alpha   90.00
_cell.angle_beta   90.00
_cell.angle_gamma   90.00
#
_symmetry.space_group_name_H-M   'P 1'
#
loop_
_entity.id
_entity.type
_entity.pdbx_description
1 polymer ?
#
loop_
_entity_poly.entity_id
_entity_poly.type
_entity_poly.pdbx_seq_one_letter_code
_entity_poly.pdbx_strand_id
1 'polypeptide(L)'
;MNLERLVLKLRRDGPRQLALKLADRAWRRVLTRRRRRAWSDRDRAVQPHDLSPTCSPAACAELWPGAADRSWLAEAARRWPAEHAAACEIAAAAEADRFDLLGSGWTDVSSPDGGLRWHEDFKSGAVFPADCLYLDVPICLPQEGTDIKVPWELSRFQHVFAGAWTRPDTAGVAFLRHWAHWQTANPVARGVNWACAMDVALRAISWTAALAAWGPAWDRDTQERLLAALASHGGFIRENLEWVVGPRTNHYFSDIVGLAVIAVALRGYRPAAAWGHFAARELRREILAQFAPDGFNRECSTSYHRLMLDLATLGYHACRVAHYDLGE
;
A
#
# COMPACT_ATOMS: atom_id res chain seq x y z
N MET A 1 -9.59 12.66 -33.03
CA MET A 1 -10.90 12.51 -32.36
C MET A 1 -11.94 12.99 -33.34
N ASN A 2 -12.92 12.17 -33.74
CA ASN A 2 -14.01 12.62 -34.63
C ASN A 2 -14.83 13.73 -33.94
N LEU A 3 -15.29 14.71 -34.73
CA LEU A 3 -16.08 15.88 -34.35
C LEU A 3 -17.29 15.54 -33.46
N GLU A 4 -18.01 14.46 -33.77
CA GLU A 4 -19.17 14.01 -32.97
C GLU A 4 -18.81 13.65 -31.52
N ARG A 5 -17.69 12.93 -31.33
CA ARG A 5 -17.18 12.60 -29.99
C ARG A 5 -16.69 13.83 -29.23
N LEU A 6 -16.22 14.86 -29.93
CA LEU A 6 -15.81 16.13 -29.32
C LEU A 6 -17.04 16.91 -28.84
N VAL A 7 -18.09 17.02 -29.67
CA VAL A 7 -19.35 17.69 -29.33
C VAL A 7 -20.01 17.03 -28.10
N LEU A 8 -20.07 15.69 -28.06
CA LEU A 8 -20.63 14.96 -26.91
C LEU A 8 -19.85 15.24 -25.62
N LYS A 9 -18.51 15.28 -25.67
CA LYS A 9 -17.68 15.59 -24.51
C LYS A 9 -17.82 17.06 -24.08
N LEU A 10 -17.91 17.99 -25.03
CA LEU A 10 -18.15 19.40 -24.75
C LEU A 10 -19.50 19.60 -24.06
N ARG A 11 -20.55 18.91 -24.51
CA ARG A 11 -21.88 18.95 -23.87
C ARG A 11 -21.87 18.37 -22.45
N ARG A 12 -21.15 17.26 -22.22
CA ARG A 12 -21.09 16.60 -20.91
C ARG A 12 -20.21 17.35 -19.89
N ASP A 13 -19.00 17.72 -20.30
CA ASP A 13 -17.96 18.22 -19.40
C ASP A 13 -17.87 19.75 -19.40
N GLY A 14 -18.39 20.43 -20.43
CA GLY A 14 -18.11 21.83 -20.69
C GLY A 14 -16.69 22.06 -21.24
N PRO A 15 -16.42 23.24 -21.83
CA PRO A 15 -15.14 23.53 -22.50
C PRO A 15 -13.95 23.52 -21.54
N ARG A 16 -14.11 24.07 -20.33
CA ARG A 16 -13.04 24.15 -19.32
C ARG A 16 -12.60 22.77 -18.84
N GLN A 17 -13.53 21.92 -18.44
CA GLN A 17 -13.20 20.58 -17.93
C GLN A 17 -12.63 19.69 -19.04
N LEU A 18 -13.11 19.85 -20.27
CA LEU A 18 -12.53 19.15 -21.41
C LEU A 18 -11.09 19.58 -21.66
N ALA A 19 -10.79 20.88 -21.62
CA ALA A 19 -9.42 21.39 -21.75
C ALA A 19 -8.50 20.81 -20.66
N LEU A 20 -8.94 20.80 -19.40
CA LEU A 20 -8.20 20.20 -18.29
C LEU A 20 -7.96 18.69 -18.49
N LYS A 21 -8.98 17.94 -18.93
CA LYS A 21 -8.83 16.50 -19.23
C LYS A 21 -7.87 16.24 -20.39
N LEU A 22 -7.84 17.11 -21.40
CA LEU A 22 -6.89 17.00 -22.52
C LEU A 22 -5.46 17.33 -22.08
N ALA A 23 -5.28 18.38 -21.27
CA ALA A 23 -3.99 18.74 -20.68
C ALA A 23 -3.46 17.62 -19.78
N ASP A 24 -4.31 17.05 -18.92
CA ASP A 24 -3.96 15.89 -18.07
C ASP A 24 -3.54 14.68 -18.91
N ARG A 25 -4.24 14.36 -20.00
CA ARG A 25 -3.82 13.28 -20.92
C ARG A 25 -2.45 13.54 -21.55
N ALA A 26 -2.17 14.77 -21.97
CA ALA A 26 -0.87 15.13 -22.53
C ALA A 26 0.22 15.05 -21.46
N TRP A 27 -0.06 15.56 -20.26
CA TRP A 27 0.82 15.48 -19.10
C TRP A 27 1.13 14.04 -18.69
N ARG A 28 0.12 13.16 -18.64
CA ARG A 28 0.31 11.73 -18.35
C ARG A 28 1.25 11.06 -19.34
N ARG A 29 1.20 11.41 -20.64
CA ARG A 29 2.17 10.88 -21.61
C ARG A 29 3.59 11.32 -21.32
N VAL A 30 3.79 12.58 -20.91
CA VAL A 30 5.10 13.09 -20.48
C VAL A 30 5.56 12.38 -19.21
N LEU A 31 4.68 12.24 -18.22
CA LEU A 31 4.94 11.51 -16.99
C LEU A 31 5.31 10.05 -17.25
N THR A 32 4.57 9.33 -18.11
CA THR A 32 4.89 7.94 -18.46
C THR A 32 6.27 7.82 -19.09
N ARG A 33 6.66 8.76 -19.97
CA ARG A 33 8.01 8.77 -20.56
C ARG A 33 9.09 9.04 -19.50
N ARG A 34 8.86 10.00 -18.61
CA ARG A 34 9.76 10.30 -17.48
C ARG A 34 9.89 9.10 -16.55
N ARG A 35 8.77 8.49 -16.16
CA ARG A 35 8.71 7.30 -15.30
C ARG A 35 9.40 6.11 -15.94
N ARG A 36 9.21 5.86 -17.23
CA ARG A 36 9.96 4.81 -17.95
C ARG A 36 11.46 5.07 -17.85
N ARG A 37 11.92 6.27 -18.18
CA ARG A 37 13.35 6.63 -18.05
C ARG A 37 13.87 6.48 -16.61
N ALA A 38 13.06 6.85 -15.63
CA ALA A 38 13.40 6.69 -14.23
C ALA A 38 13.54 5.20 -13.87
N TRP A 39 12.57 4.35 -14.21
CA TRP A 39 12.52 2.97 -13.71
C TRP A 39 13.04 1.91 -14.68
N SER A 40 13.66 2.32 -15.81
CA SER A 40 14.25 1.39 -16.77
C SER A 40 15.46 0.64 -16.22
N ASP A 41 16.20 1.24 -15.28
CA ASP A 41 17.34 0.60 -14.63
C ASP A 41 16.87 -0.31 -13.49
N ARG A 42 17.47 -1.51 -13.37
CA ARG A 42 17.10 -2.50 -12.35
C ARG A 42 17.61 -2.13 -10.96
N ASP A 43 18.62 -1.26 -10.86
CA ASP A 43 19.35 -1.02 -9.60
C ASP A 43 18.90 0.22 -8.83
N ARG A 44 17.58 0.42 -8.69
CA ARG A 44 17.00 1.55 -7.96
C ARG A 44 16.49 1.20 -6.57
N ALA A 45 16.75 -0.01 -6.10
CA ALA A 45 16.47 -0.37 -4.72
C ALA A 45 17.42 0.41 -3.81
N VAL A 46 16.85 1.13 -2.84
CA VAL A 46 17.60 1.74 -1.75
C VAL A 46 18.24 0.63 -0.94
N GLN A 47 19.53 0.76 -0.63
CA GLN A 47 20.27 -0.19 0.18
C GLN A 47 20.30 0.24 1.65
N PRO A 48 20.49 -0.70 2.59
CA PRO A 48 20.63 -0.38 4.02
C PRO A 48 21.62 0.77 4.32
N HIS A 49 22.76 0.79 3.64
CA HIS A 49 23.81 1.80 3.85
C HIS A 49 23.45 3.21 3.33
N ASP A 50 22.39 3.34 2.54
CA ASP A 50 21.88 4.64 2.07
C ASP A 50 21.00 5.34 3.12
N LEU A 51 20.58 4.61 4.15
CA LEU A 51 19.69 5.13 5.20
C LEU A 51 20.47 5.87 6.28
N SER A 52 19.77 6.78 6.96
CA SER A 52 20.29 7.38 8.18
C SER A 52 20.42 6.31 9.27
N PRO A 53 21.50 6.29 10.07
CA PRO A 53 21.62 5.42 11.25
C PRO A 53 20.51 5.63 12.30
N THR A 54 19.76 6.73 12.20
CA THR A 54 18.61 7.03 13.07
C THR A 54 17.32 6.32 12.65
N CYS A 55 17.26 5.76 11.44
CA CYS A 55 16.13 4.95 11.01
C CYS A 55 16.09 3.69 11.87
N SER A 56 14.98 3.44 12.57
CA SER A 56 14.85 2.24 13.41
C SER A 56 13.39 1.78 13.51
N PRO A 57 13.16 0.48 13.81
CA PRO A 57 11.81 -0.03 14.04
C PRO A 57 11.08 0.66 15.20
N ALA A 58 11.78 1.29 16.14
CA ALA A 58 11.17 1.97 17.28
C ALA A 58 10.22 3.10 16.85
N ALA A 59 10.50 3.79 15.75
CA ALA A 59 9.58 4.80 15.22
C ALA A 59 8.24 4.19 14.76
N CYS A 60 8.23 2.93 14.30
CA CYS A 60 7.00 2.22 13.96
C CYS A 60 6.16 1.89 15.21
N ALA A 61 6.78 1.71 16.38
CA ALA A 61 6.05 1.48 17.63
C ALA A 61 5.23 2.71 18.07
N GLU A 62 5.72 3.93 17.79
CA GLU A 62 4.94 5.16 18.01
C GLU A 62 3.72 5.24 17.08
N LEU A 63 3.85 4.74 15.85
CA LEU A 63 2.76 4.67 14.88
C LEU A 63 1.73 3.57 15.23
N TRP A 64 2.20 2.43 15.72
CA TRP A 64 1.38 1.25 16.04
C TRP A 64 1.54 0.85 17.52
N PRO A 65 1.09 1.69 18.47
CA PRO A 65 1.30 1.44 19.89
C PRO A 65 0.67 0.13 20.36
N GLY A 66 -0.52 -0.24 19.84
CA GLY A 66 -1.17 -1.51 20.17
C GLY A 66 -0.50 -2.75 19.58
N ALA A 67 0.35 -2.60 18.55
CA ALA A 67 1.16 -3.70 18.02
C ALA A 67 2.46 -3.87 18.84
N ALA A 68 3.01 -2.77 19.35
CA ALA A 68 4.22 -2.76 20.17
C ALA A 68 3.96 -3.15 21.64
N ASP A 69 2.86 -2.67 22.24
CA ASP A 69 2.40 -3.08 23.56
C ASP A 69 1.28 -4.10 23.44
N ARG A 70 1.57 -5.33 23.90
CA ARG A 70 0.69 -6.50 23.82
C ARG A 70 -0.08 -6.76 25.12
N SER A 71 0.06 -5.90 26.13
CA SER A 71 -0.57 -6.10 27.45
C SER A 71 -2.09 -6.22 27.39
N TRP A 72 -2.72 -5.56 26.41
CA TRP A 72 -4.17 -5.59 26.19
C TRP A 72 -4.69 -6.88 25.54
N LEU A 73 -3.81 -7.70 24.94
CA LEU A 73 -4.22 -8.90 24.20
C LEU A 73 -4.95 -9.92 25.07
N ALA A 74 -4.58 -10.04 26.35
CA ALA A 74 -5.22 -10.95 27.30
C ALA A 74 -6.73 -10.69 27.47
N GLU A 75 -7.18 -9.45 27.24
CA GLU A 75 -8.59 -9.08 27.35
C GLU A 75 -9.32 -9.07 26.00
N ALA A 76 -8.59 -9.14 24.89
CA ALA A 76 -9.15 -8.88 23.57
C ALA A 76 -10.22 -9.90 23.18
N ALA A 77 -9.99 -11.19 23.44
CA ALA A 77 -10.97 -12.25 23.19
C ALA A 77 -12.27 -12.07 24.00
N ARG A 78 -12.19 -11.44 25.18
CA ARG A 78 -13.37 -11.14 26.02
C ARG A 78 -14.12 -9.90 25.51
N ARG A 79 -13.38 -8.89 25.04
CA ARG A 79 -13.94 -7.59 24.64
C ARG A 79 -14.53 -7.60 23.22
N TRP A 80 -13.93 -8.37 22.31
CA TRP A 80 -14.33 -8.49 20.91
C TRP A 80 -14.30 -9.96 20.45
N PRO A 81 -15.17 -10.82 21.00
CA PRO A 81 -15.08 -12.26 20.78
C PRO A 81 -15.23 -12.66 19.31
N ALA A 82 -16.13 -12.01 18.56
CA ALA A 82 -16.38 -12.34 17.16
C ALA A 82 -15.21 -11.91 16.26
N GLU A 83 -14.71 -10.69 16.44
CA GLU A 83 -13.59 -10.14 15.66
C GLU A 83 -12.28 -10.88 15.99
N HIS A 84 -12.06 -11.22 17.26
CA HIS A 84 -10.91 -12.02 17.69
C HIS A 84 -10.96 -13.43 17.07
N ALA A 85 -12.12 -14.08 17.05
CA ALA A 85 -12.27 -15.40 16.41
C ALA A 85 -11.96 -15.33 14.90
N ALA A 86 -12.50 -14.34 14.18
CA ALA A 86 -12.21 -14.13 12.77
C ALA A 86 -10.71 -13.85 12.52
N ALA A 87 -10.08 -13.04 13.37
CA ALA A 87 -8.64 -12.78 13.29
C ALA A 87 -7.80 -14.04 13.56
N CYS A 88 -8.21 -14.91 14.49
CA CYS A 88 -7.55 -16.21 14.71
C CYS A 88 -7.56 -17.07 13.45
N GLU A 89 -8.70 -17.15 12.75
CA GLU A 89 -8.82 -17.90 11.50
C GLU A 89 -7.90 -17.34 10.41
N ILE A 90 -7.91 -16.02 10.21
CA ILE A 90 -7.03 -15.34 9.24
C ILE A 90 -5.56 -15.61 9.54
N ALA A 91 -5.15 -15.46 10.80
CA ALA A 91 -3.75 -15.63 11.20
C ALA A 91 -3.29 -17.09 11.03
N ALA A 92 -4.12 -18.06 11.44
CA ALA A 92 -3.80 -19.47 11.30
C ALA A 92 -3.77 -19.92 9.82
N ALA A 93 -4.70 -19.44 9.00
CA ALA A 93 -4.71 -19.72 7.57
C ALA A 93 -3.48 -19.15 6.86
N ALA A 94 -3.09 -17.91 7.19
CA ALA A 94 -1.90 -17.29 6.60
C ALA A 94 -0.61 -18.03 6.97
N GLU A 95 -0.46 -18.56 8.20
CA GLU A 95 0.69 -19.39 8.59
C GLU A 95 0.82 -20.67 7.73
N ALA A 96 -0.31 -21.17 7.23
CA ALA A 96 -0.44 -22.32 6.34
C ALA A 96 -0.55 -21.93 4.84
N ASP A 97 -0.13 -20.72 4.48
CA ASP A 97 -0.12 -20.20 3.10
C ASP A 97 -1.51 -20.18 2.43
N ARG A 98 -2.59 -20.10 3.24
CA ARG A 98 -3.97 -20.01 2.79
C ARG A 98 -4.55 -18.62 3.02
N PHE A 99 -5.22 -18.08 2.00
CA PHE A 99 -5.79 -16.73 2.04
C PHE A 99 -7.19 -16.71 1.44
N ASP A 100 -8.09 -15.96 2.08
CA ASP A 100 -9.37 -15.56 1.49
C ASP A 100 -9.20 -14.17 0.86
N LEU A 101 -8.88 -14.15 -0.42
CA LEU A 101 -8.68 -12.91 -1.18
C LEU A 101 -9.97 -12.53 -1.91
N LEU A 102 -10.37 -11.26 -1.79
CA LEU A 102 -11.53 -10.66 -2.42
C LEU A 102 -12.85 -11.37 -2.08
N GLY A 103 -12.92 -12.07 -0.94
CA GLY A 103 -14.08 -12.86 -0.52
C GLY A 103 -14.32 -14.09 -1.40
N SER A 104 -13.25 -14.72 -1.87
CA SER A 104 -13.31 -15.86 -2.82
C SER A 104 -13.16 -17.21 -2.12
N GLY A 105 -13.03 -17.21 -0.80
CA GLY A 105 -12.81 -18.38 0.03
C GLY A 105 -11.33 -18.72 0.22
N TRP A 106 -11.07 -19.49 1.28
CA TRP A 106 -9.72 -19.89 1.70
C TRP A 106 -8.99 -20.75 0.67
N THR A 107 -8.05 -20.14 -0.04
CA THR A 107 -7.29 -20.76 -1.13
C THR A 107 -5.83 -20.93 -0.74
N ASP A 108 -5.26 -22.10 -1.04
CA ASP A 108 -3.82 -22.34 -0.93
C ASP A 108 -3.09 -21.59 -2.06
N VAL A 109 -2.23 -20.65 -1.70
CA VAL A 109 -1.44 -19.85 -2.66
C VAL A 109 0.05 -20.16 -2.56
N SER A 110 0.42 -21.28 -1.93
CA SER A 110 1.80 -21.76 -1.87
C SER A 110 2.36 -21.99 -3.28
N SER A 111 3.66 -21.78 -3.41
CA SER A 111 4.43 -21.96 -4.63
C SER A 111 5.42 -23.13 -4.46
N PRO A 112 5.73 -23.90 -5.52
CA PRO A 112 6.65 -25.05 -5.43
C PRO A 112 8.06 -24.72 -4.93
N ASP A 113 8.49 -23.46 -5.03
CA ASP A 113 9.79 -22.95 -4.55
C ASP A 113 9.79 -22.59 -3.05
N GLY A 114 8.73 -22.95 -2.32
CA GLY A 114 8.60 -22.68 -0.87
C GLY A 114 8.12 -21.26 -0.56
N GLY A 115 7.66 -20.53 -1.58
CA GLY A 115 7.10 -19.19 -1.48
C GLY A 115 5.59 -19.13 -1.68
N LEU A 116 5.09 -17.97 -2.11
CA LEU A 116 3.69 -17.75 -2.50
C LEU A 116 3.60 -17.34 -3.98
N ARG A 117 2.47 -17.63 -4.61
CA ARG A 117 2.18 -17.33 -6.02
C ARG A 117 1.80 -15.86 -6.22
N TRP A 118 2.77 -14.95 -6.01
CA TRP A 118 2.57 -13.49 -5.99
C TRP A 118 2.06 -12.85 -7.27
N HIS A 119 2.15 -13.55 -8.39
CA HIS A 119 1.79 -13.04 -9.71
C HIS A 119 0.59 -13.77 -10.32
N GLU A 120 -0.04 -14.67 -9.58
CA GLU A 120 -1.17 -15.48 -10.07
C GLU A 120 -2.50 -14.92 -9.59
N ASP A 121 -3.48 -14.88 -10.49
CA ASP A 121 -4.89 -14.87 -10.14
C ASP A 121 -5.40 -16.31 -10.10
N PHE A 122 -5.50 -16.89 -8.90
CA PHE A 122 -5.93 -18.28 -8.71
C PHE A 122 -7.36 -18.55 -9.19
N LYS A 123 -8.19 -17.52 -9.40
CA LYS A 123 -9.58 -17.68 -9.84
C LYS A 123 -9.65 -18.08 -11.32
N SER A 124 -8.77 -17.49 -12.12
CA SER A 124 -8.68 -17.72 -13.57
C SER A 124 -7.48 -18.61 -13.95
N GLY A 125 -6.54 -18.82 -13.04
CA GLY A 125 -5.24 -19.45 -13.31
C GLY A 125 -4.29 -18.56 -14.12
N ALA A 126 -4.62 -17.28 -14.33
CA ALA A 126 -3.81 -16.37 -15.11
C ALA A 126 -2.57 -15.92 -14.32
N VAL A 127 -1.42 -15.90 -14.99
CA VAL A 127 -0.14 -15.48 -14.39
C VAL A 127 0.33 -14.19 -15.05
N PHE A 128 0.48 -13.13 -14.26
CA PHE A 128 0.98 -11.85 -14.73
C PHE A 128 2.50 -11.86 -14.92
N PRO A 129 3.05 -11.11 -15.88
CA PRO A 129 4.49 -11.04 -16.08
C PRO A 129 5.21 -10.43 -14.86
N ALA A 130 6.18 -11.16 -14.30
CA ALA A 130 6.98 -10.71 -13.16
C ALA A 130 8.19 -9.86 -13.58
N ASP A 131 8.83 -10.17 -14.72
CA ASP A 131 10.04 -9.48 -15.18
C ASP A 131 9.78 -8.49 -16.33
N CYS A 132 8.79 -7.62 -16.16
CA CYS A 132 8.60 -6.44 -17.00
C CYS A 132 8.54 -5.17 -16.15
N LEU A 133 8.72 -4.01 -16.77
CA LEU A 133 8.48 -2.74 -16.09
C LEU A 133 6.99 -2.68 -15.70
N TYR A 134 6.67 -2.19 -14.50
CA TYR A 134 5.28 -2.08 -14.02
C TYR A 134 4.33 -1.34 -15.00
N LEU A 135 4.88 -0.43 -15.81
CA LEU A 135 4.15 0.31 -16.85
C LEU A 135 3.70 -0.57 -18.04
N ASP A 136 4.32 -1.74 -18.21
CA ASP A 136 4.08 -2.68 -19.30
C ASP A 136 3.25 -3.89 -18.84
N VAL A 137 2.83 -3.92 -17.56
CA VAL A 137 1.93 -4.96 -17.05
C VAL A 137 0.54 -4.75 -17.64
N PRO A 138 -0.05 -5.77 -18.29
CA PRO A 138 -1.42 -5.69 -18.77
C PRO A 138 -2.39 -5.69 -17.58
N ILE A 139 -3.39 -4.80 -17.60
CA ILE A 139 -4.44 -4.76 -16.57
C ILE A 139 -5.36 -5.99 -16.68
N CYS A 140 -5.59 -6.47 -17.90
CA CYS A 140 -6.39 -7.66 -18.19
C CYS A 140 -5.59 -8.59 -19.08
N LEU A 141 -5.53 -9.87 -18.71
CA LEU A 141 -4.95 -10.93 -19.53
C LEU A 141 -6.04 -11.56 -20.42
N PRO A 142 -5.66 -12.31 -21.48
CA PRO A 142 -6.62 -12.94 -22.38
C PRO A 142 -7.55 -13.96 -21.71
N GLN A 143 -7.14 -14.53 -20.57
CA GLN A 143 -7.93 -15.47 -19.80
C GLN A 143 -9.20 -14.81 -19.28
N GLU A 144 -10.33 -15.46 -19.53
CA GLU A 144 -11.63 -14.98 -19.07
C GLU A 144 -11.67 -14.93 -17.53
N GLY A 145 -12.25 -13.86 -16.98
CA GLY A 145 -12.37 -13.68 -15.54
C GLY A 145 -11.10 -13.23 -14.81
N THR A 146 -10.00 -12.93 -15.52
CA THR A 146 -8.76 -12.42 -14.89
C THR A 146 -9.03 -11.19 -14.01
N ASP A 147 -8.61 -11.26 -12.75
CA ASP A 147 -8.65 -10.15 -11.80
C ASP A 147 -7.26 -9.82 -11.23
N ILE A 148 -6.68 -8.73 -11.71
CA ILE A 148 -5.39 -8.19 -11.25
C ILE A 148 -5.36 -7.87 -9.75
N LYS A 149 -6.52 -7.73 -9.10
CA LYS A 149 -6.59 -7.43 -7.67
C LYS A 149 -6.19 -8.61 -6.79
N VAL A 150 -6.25 -9.84 -7.28
CA VAL A 150 -5.83 -11.03 -6.50
C VAL A 150 -4.35 -10.94 -6.12
N PRO A 151 -3.40 -10.81 -7.05
CA PRO A 151 -1.99 -10.65 -6.68
C PRO A 151 -1.73 -9.37 -5.88
N TRP A 152 -2.47 -8.29 -6.17
CA TRP A 152 -2.35 -7.04 -5.40
C TRP A 152 -2.73 -7.22 -3.93
N GLU A 153 -3.89 -7.82 -3.64
CA GLU A 153 -4.35 -8.01 -2.27
C GLU A 153 -3.44 -8.96 -1.48
N LEU A 154 -2.97 -10.04 -2.10
CA LEU A 154 -1.96 -10.93 -1.50
C LEU A 154 -0.72 -10.12 -1.11
N SER A 155 -0.25 -9.26 -2.02
CA SER A 155 0.90 -8.38 -1.82
C SER A 155 0.65 -7.22 -0.85
N ARG A 156 -0.53 -7.05 -0.26
CA ARG A 156 -0.76 -6.04 0.79
C ARG A 156 -0.32 -6.50 2.17
N PHE A 157 -0.04 -7.80 2.38
CA PHE A 157 0.41 -8.35 3.67
C PHE A 157 -0.55 -8.08 4.85
N GLN A 158 -1.85 -7.94 4.59
CA GLN A 158 -2.83 -7.55 5.62
C GLN A 158 -3.00 -8.59 6.74
N HIS A 159 -2.55 -9.83 6.53
CA HIS A 159 -2.49 -10.87 7.57
C HIS A 159 -1.63 -10.46 8.78
N VAL A 160 -0.75 -9.45 8.66
CA VAL A 160 -0.01 -8.88 9.79
C VAL A 160 -0.92 -8.46 10.95
N PHE A 161 -2.06 -7.84 10.65
CA PHE A 161 -2.93 -7.28 11.69
C PHE A 161 -3.61 -8.39 12.50
N ALA A 162 -4.06 -9.44 11.82
CA ALA A 162 -4.58 -10.64 12.47
C ALA A 162 -3.49 -11.36 13.29
N GLY A 163 -2.31 -11.57 12.69
CA GLY A 163 -1.19 -12.25 13.33
C GLY A 163 -0.68 -11.53 14.58
N ALA A 164 -0.49 -10.21 14.51
CA ALA A 164 -0.04 -9.40 15.65
C ALA A 164 -1.07 -9.37 16.77
N TRP A 165 -2.36 -9.48 16.43
CA TRP A 165 -3.44 -9.51 17.41
C TRP A 165 -3.56 -10.90 18.08
N THR A 166 -3.64 -11.99 17.31
CA THR A 166 -4.10 -13.28 17.85
C THR A 166 -3.02 -14.35 17.96
N ARG A 167 -1.91 -14.21 17.21
CA ARG A 167 -0.81 -15.19 17.17
C ARG A 167 0.56 -14.50 17.25
N PRO A 168 0.77 -13.61 18.24
CA PRO A 168 1.91 -12.70 18.27
C PRO A 168 3.27 -13.40 18.39
N ASP A 169 3.30 -14.67 18.81
CA ASP A 169 4.52 -15.47 19.01
C ASP A 169 4.92 -16.28 17.77
N THR A 170 3.98 -16.61 16.87
CA THR A 170 4.24 -17.46 15.70
C THR A 170 4.09 -16.73 14.37
N ALA A 171 3.15 -15.78 14.28
CA ALA A 171 2.82 -15.12 13.02
C ALA A 171 3.96 -14.25 12.47
N GLY A 172 4.85 -13.75 13.33
CA GLY A 172 6.03 -12.99 12.89
C GLY A 172 7.01 -13.82 12.05
N VAL A 173 7.11 -15.12 12.31
CA VAL A 173 7.96 -16.05 11.53
C VAL A 173 7.38 -16.27 10.14
N ALA A 174 6.06 -16.52 10.05
CA ALA A 174 5.36 -16.66 8.78
C ALA A 174 5.41 -15.36 7.95
N PHE A 175 5.19 -14.21 8.59
CA PHE A 175 5.32 -12.91 7.94
C PHE A 175 6.71 -12.73 7.33
N LEU A 176 7.78 -13.00 8.08
CA LEU A 176 9.15 -12.87 7.57
C LEU A 176 9.43 -13.81 6.40
N ARG A 177 8.94 -15.05 6.45
CA ARG A 177 9.06 -16.01 5.34
C ARG A 177 8.40 -15.44 4.07
N HIS A 178 7.16 -14.97 4.19
CA HIS A 178 6.45 -14.35 3.07
C HIS A 178 7.17 -13.10 2.56
N TRP A 179 7.63 -12.24 3.45
CA TRP A 179 8.29 -10.99 3.11
C TRP A 179 9.62 -11.23 2.38
N ALA A 180 10.46 -12.14 2.89
CA ALA A 180 11.73 -12.49 2.27
C ALA A 180 11.54 -13.04 0.85
N HIS A 181 10.56 -13.93 0.66
CA HIS A 181 10.22 -14.44 -0.66
C HIS A 181 9.62 -13.36 -1.58
N TRP A 182 8.80 -12.45 -1.05
CA TRP A 182 8.25 -11.35 -1.84
C TRP A 182 9.36 -10.45 -2.39
N GLN A 183 10.38 -10.15 -1.60
CA GLN A 183 11.50 -9.31 -2.00
C GLN A 183 12.29 -9.91 -3.17
N THR A 184 12.46 -11.22 -3.21
CA THR A 184 13.13 -11.90 -4.34
C THR A 184 12.22 -11.98 -5.56
N ALA A 185 10.92 -12.21 -5.37
CA ALA A 185 9.95 -12.38 -6.45
C ALA A 185 9.43 -11.07 -7.07
N ASN A 186 9.62 -9.92 -6.40
CA ASN A 186 9.04 -8.63 -6.80
C ASN A 186 10.06 -7.48 -6.79
N PRO A 187 11.04 -7.48 -7.72
CA PRO A 187 12.01 -6.39 -7.84
C PRO A 187 11.33 -5.02 -7.96
N VAL A 188 11.99 -3.98 -7.44
CA VAL A 188 11.43 -2.62 -7.41
C VAL A 188 11.00 -2.17 -8.81
N ALA A 189 9.76 -1.66 -8.91
CA ALA A 189 9.14 -1.20 -10.14
C ALA A 189 8.98 -2.28 -11.23
N ARG A 190 8.95 -3.57 -10.89
CA ARG A 190 8.74 -4.66 -11.84
C ARG A 190 7.53 -5.53 -11.52
N GLY A 191 6.84 -5.94 -12.58
CA GLY A 191 5.70 -6.84 -12.49
C GLY A 191 4.46 -6.24 -11.83
N VAL A 192 3.46 -7.10 -11.64
CA VAL A 192 2.09 -6.70 -11.30
C VAL A 192 1.98 -5.97 -9.97
N ASN A 193 2.79 -6.34 -8.97
CA ASN A 193 2.70 -5.82 -7.61
C ASN A 193 3.24 -4.39 -7.42
N TRP A 194 3.73 -3.78 -8.51
CA TRP A 194 4.11 -2.38 -8.61
C TRP A 194 3.22 -1.58 -9.58
N ALA A 195 2.21 -2.19 -10.21
CA ALA A 195 1.38 -1.53 -11.22
C ALA A 195 0.43 -0.46 -10.65
N CYS A 196 0.13 -0.53 -9.35
CA CYS A 196 -0.75 0.39 -8.62
C CYS A 196 -0.03 0.96 -7.39
N ALA A 197 0.02 2.29 -7.25
CA ALA A 197 0.76 2.94 -6.17
C ALA A 197 0.03 2.83 -4.83
N MET A 198 -1.30 2.82 -4.84
CA MET A 198 -2.15 2.53 -3.69
C MET A 198 -1.79 1.17 -3.08
N ASP A 199 -1.65 0.12 -3.89
CA ASP A 199 -1.30 -1.21 -3.39
C ASP A 199 0.13 -1.25 -2.81
N VAL A 200 1.04 -0.46 -3.39
CA VAL A 200 2.40 -0.26 -2.85
C VAL A 200 2.35 0.45 -1.50
N ALA A 201 1.49 1.46 -1.34
CA ALA A 201 1.26 2.18 -0.10
C ALA A 201 0.64 1.30 0.99
N LEU A 202 -0.40 0.53 0.66
CA LEU A 202 -1.06 -0.39 1.60
C LEU A 202 -0.11 -1.49 2.08
N ARG A 203 0.76 -2.02 1.19
CA ARG A 203 1.82 -2.95 1.57
C ARG A 203 2.81 -2.32 2.55
N ALA A 204 3.26 -1.09 2.27
CA ALA A 204 4.17 -0.37 3.16
C ALA A 204 3.55 -0.14 4.56
N ILE A 205 2.26 0.19 4.62
CA ILE A 205 1.50 0.30 5.88
C ILE A 205 1.59 -1.01 6.68
N SER A 206 1.26 -2.15 6.08
CA SER A 206 1.36 -3.46 6.72
C SER A 206 2.77 -3.78 7.22
N TRP A 207 3.80 -3.43 6.44
CA TRP A 207 5.20 -3.66 6.83
C TRP A 207 5.62 -2.81 8.03
N THR A 208 5.14 -1.58 8.17
CA THR A 208 5.39 -0.78 9.38
C THR A 208 4.71 -1.38 10.61
N ALA A 209 3.52 -1.95 10.46
CA ALA A 209 2.85 -2.67 11.55
C ALA A 209 3.64 -3.91 11.97
N ALA A 210 4.21 -4.64 11.02
CA ALA A 210 5.05 -5.81 11.29
C ALA A 210 6.36 -5.42 12.00
N LEU A 211 7.01 -4.34 11.58
CA LEU A 211 8.17 -3.78 12.29
C LEU A 211 7.85 -3.39 13.73
N ALA A 212 6.68 -2.79 13.98
CA ALA A 212 6.25 -2.44 15.33
C ALA A 212 5.99 -3.68 16.18
N ALA A 213 5.33 -4.69 15.61
CA ALA A 213 4.96 -5.91 16.32
C ALA A 213 6.16 -6.81 16.62
N TRP A 214 7.03 -7.05 15.64
CA TRP A 214 8.06 -8.10 15.71
C TRP A 214 9.47 -7.62 15.40
N GLY A 215 9.63 -6.39 14.91
CA GLY A 215 10.94 -5.80 14.60
C GLY A 215 11.97 -5.97 15.72
N PRO A 216 11.65 -5.71 17.00
CA PRO A 216 12.59 -5.91 18.11
C PRO A 216 13.12 -7.34 18.28
N ALA A 217 12.39 -8.36 17.81
CA ALA A 217 12.78 -9.76 17.88
C ALA A 217 13.55 -10.24 16.64
N TRP A 218 13.56 -9.45 15.56
CA TRP A 218 14.29 -9.76 14.33
C TRP A 218 15.73 -9.27 14.40
N ASP A 219 16.63 -9.91 13.65
CA ASP A 219 18.02 -9.49 13.56
C ASP A 219 18.15 -8.12 12.86
N ARG A 220 19.28 -7.44 13.11
CA ARG A 220 19.53 -6.09 12.60
C ARG A 220 19.52 -6.02 11.07
N ASP A 221 20.10 -7.01 10.38
CA ASP A 221 20.15 -7.02 8.92
C ASP A 221 18.73 -7.10 8.34
N THR A 222 17.86 -7.93 8.91
CA THR A 222 16.44 -8.00 8.53
C THR A 222 15.72 -6.67 8.76
N GLN A 223 15.92 -6.01 9.91
CA GLN A 223 15.33 -4.70 10.19
C GLN A 223 15.78 -3.65 9.15
N GLU A 224 17.08 -3.57 8.89
CA GLU A 224 17.68 -2.59 7.97
C GLU A 224 17.21 -2.82 6.52
N ARG A 225 17.16 -4.08 6.05
CA ARG A 225 16.62 -4.40 4.71
C ARG A 225 15.16 -4.03 4.56
N LEU A 226 14.34 -4.22 5.59
CA LEU A 226 12.92 -3.86 5.54
C LEU A 226 12.73 -2.34 5.51
N LEU A 227 13.51 -1.59 6.29
CA LEU A 227 13.53 -0.12 6.21
C LEU A 227 14.00 0.37 4.83
N ALA A 228 15.01 -0.27 4.23
CA ALA A 228 15.49 0.08 2.89
C ALA A 228 14.44 -0.24 1.81
N ALA A 229 13.69 -1.34 1.99
CA ALA A 229 12.54 -1.65 1.17
C ALA A 229 11.45 -0.57 1.28
N LEU A 230 11.11 -0.11 2.49
CA LEU A 230 10.18 1.01 2.70
C LEU A 230 10.65 2.30 2.00
N ALA A 231 11.96 2.59 2.02
CA ALA A 231 12.51 3.75 1.32
C ALA A 231 12.32 3.64 -0.20
N SER A 232 12.56 2.46 -0.76
CA SER A 232 12.30 2.16 -2.18
C SER A 232 10.82 2.34 -2.52
N HIS A 233 9.91 1.87 -1.66
CA HIS A 233 8.47 2.02 -1.81
C HIS A 233 8.05 3.51 -1.77
N GLY A 234 8.59 4.30 -0.84
CA GLY A 234 8.30 5.72 -0.74
C GLY A 234 8.76 6.51 -1.98
N GLY A 235 9.96 6.21 -2.49
CA GLY A 235 10.45 6.77 -3.75
C GLY A 235 9.56 6.41 -4.93
N PHE A 236 9.11 5.15 -5.01
CA PHE A 236 8.18 4.70 -6.03
C PHE A 236 6.84 5.43 -5.97
N ILE A 237 6.18 5.45 -4.81
CA ILE A 237 4.87 6.10 -4.61
C ILE A 237 4.98 7.59 -4.99
N ARG A 238 6.04 8.27 -4.53
CA ARG A 238 6.23 9.70 -4.77
C ARG A 238 6.35 10.07 -6.26
N GLU A 239 6.93 9.19 -7.08
CA GLU A 239 7.01 9.36 -8.54
C GLU A 239 5.75 8.86 -9.27
N ASN A 240 4.91 8.07 -8.59
CA ASN A 240 3.77 7.37 -9.18
C ASN A 240 2.37 7.82 -8.74
N LEU A 241 2.27 8.81 -7.85
CA LEU A 241 1.03 9.43 -7.36
C LEU A 241 -0.15 9.35 -8.35
N GLU A 242 -1.24 8.74 -7.90
CA GLU A 242 -2.46 8.45 -8.67
C GLU A 242 -3.45 9.61 -8.66
N TRP A 243 -2.94 10.84 -8.66
CA TRP A 243 -3.74 12.04 -8.75
C TRP A 243 -4.41 12.14 -10.12
N VAL A 244 -5.71 12.45 -10.16
CA VAL A 244 -6.49 12.60 -11.40
C VAL A 244 -7.25 13.92 -11.49
N VAL A 245 -7.35 14.47 -12.70
CA VAL A 245 -8.29 15.56 -13.03
C VAL A 245 -9.70 14.97 -13.10
N GLY A 246 -10.45 15.10 -12.02
CA GLY A 246 -11.81 14.57 -11.93
C GLY A 246 -12.20 14.25 -10.49
N PRO A 247 -13.15 13.33 -10.29
CA PRO A 247 -13.48 12.80 -8.97
C PRO A 247 -12.23 12.29 -8.29
N ARG A 248 -12.04 12.71 -7.04
CA ARG A 248 -11.00 12.22 -6.15
C ARG A 248 -11.40 10.81 -5.70
N THR A 249 -10.43 9.91 -5.56
CA THR A 249 -10.66 8.53 -5.15
C THR A 249 -9.69 8.11 -4.05
N ASN A 250 -9.98 6.99 -3.42
CA ASN A 250 -9.14 6.34 -2.43
C ASN A 250 -7.70 6.02 -2.89
N HIS A 251 -7.43 5.93 -4.20
CA HIS A 251 -6.08 5.63 -4.71
C HIS A 251 -5.07 6.69 -4.28
N TYR A 252 -5.28 7.94 -4.69
CA TYR A 252 -4.38 9.04 -4.35
C TYR A 252 -4.34 9.32 -2.84
N PHE A 253 -5.46 9.10 -2.15
CA PHE A 253 -5.50 9.23 -0.70
C PHE A 253 -4.60 8.18 -0.03
N SER A 254 -4.65 6.93 -0.50
CA SER A 254 -3.78 5.85 -0.03
C SER A 254 -2.31 6.15 -0.29
N ASP A 255 -1.96 6.73 -1.45
CA ASP A 255 -0.59 7.16 -1.74
C ASP A 255 -0.06 8.15 -0.70
N ILE A 256 -0.87 9.16 -0.37
CA ILE A 256 -0.53 10.18 0.64
C ILE A 256 -0.30 9.53 1.99
N VAL A 257 -1.22 8.67 2.44
CA VAL A 257 -1.14 8.02 3.75
C VAL A 257 0.06 7.07 3.80
N GLY A 258 0.34 6.31 2.74
CA GLY A 258 1.54 5.48 2.63
C GLY A 258 2.82 6.31 2.78
N LEU A 259 2.91 7.47 2.12
CA LEU A 259 4.05 8.37 2.27
C LEU A 259 4.18 8.93 3.69
N ALA A 260 3.08 9.28 4.36
CA ALA A 260 3.11 9.72 5.76
C ALA A 260 3.64 8.62 6.69
N VAL A 261 3.15 7.39 6.52
CA VAL A 261 3.56 6.23 7.32
C VAL A 261 5.03 5.85 7.10
N ILE A 262 5.48 5.83 5.84
CA ILE A 262 6.89 5.60 5.51
C ILE A 262 7.77 6.72 6.11
N ALA A 263 7.30 7.97 6.11
CA ALA A 263 8.04 9.09 6.70
C ALA A 263 8.27 8.95 8.21
N VAL A 264 7.34 8.31 8.94
CA VAL A 264 7.55 7.96 10.36
C VAL A 264 8.63 6.89 10.49
N ALA A 265 8.52 5.79 9.74
CA ALA A 265 9.44 4.66 9.82
C ALA A 265 10.90 5.05 9.47
N LEU A 266 11.07 6.04 8.58
CA LEU A 266 12.37 6.49 8.08
C LEU A 266 12.80 7.85 8.65
N ARG A 267 12.48 8.12 9.92
CA ARG A 267 12.83 9.36 10.61
C ARG A 267 14.35 9.60 10.54
N GLY A 268 14.74 10.73 9.93
CA GLY A 268 16.14 11.10 9.68
C GLY A 268 16.64 10.84 8.25
N TYR A 269 15.91 10.08 7.43
CA TYR A 269 16.18 9.98 5.99
C TYR A 269 15.61 11.19 5.24
N ARG A 270 16.47 12.01 4.61
CA ARG A 270 16.06 13.31 4.01
C ARG A 270 14.91 13.18 2.99
N PRO A 271 14.89 12.21 2.06
CA PRO A 271 13.75 12.05 1.15
C PRO A 271 12.43 11.77 1.88
N ALA A 272 12.46 10.93 2.93
CA ALA A 272 11.29 10.62 3.74
C ALA A 272 10.75 11.83 4.49
N ALA A 273 11.63 12.71 4.99
CA ALA A 273 11.20 13.98 5.57
C ALA A 273 10.42 14.84 4.57
N ALA A 274 10.87 14.92 3.31
CA ALA A 274 10.15 15.64 2.26
C ALA A 274 8.81 14.99 1.91
N TRP A 275 8.72 13.66 1.96
CA TRP A 275 7.46 12.92 1.77
C TRP A 275 6.46 13.21 2.89
N GLY A 276 6.91 13.27 4.14
CA GLY A 276 6.05 13.60 5.29
C GLY A 276 5.45 15.01 5.20
N HIS A 277 6.25 16.03 4.90
CA HIS A 277 5.74 17.40 4.68
C HIS A 277 4.77 17.48 3.50
N PHE A 278 5.07 16.77 2.41
CA PHE A 278 4.15 16.67 1.27
C PHE A 278 2.83 16.01 1.70
N ALA A 279 2.91 14.88 2.41
CA ALA A 279 1.76 14.12 2.82
C ALA A 279 0.87 14.89 3.79
N ALA A 280 1.43 15.59 4.78
CA ALA A 280 0.64 16.39 5.72
C ALA A 280 -0.18 17.48 5.01
N ARG A 281 0.44 18.20 4.07
CA ARG A 281 -0.25 19.22 3.26
C ARG A 281 -1.36 18.64 2.40
N GLU A 282 -1.11 17.52 1.72
CA GLU A 282 -2.10 16.91 0.83
C GLU A 282 -3.20 16.19 1.62
N LEU A 283 -2.89 15.57 2.76
CA LEU A 283 -3.87 14.88 3.59
C LEU A 283 -4.98 15.82 4.04
N ARG A 284 -4.63 17.01 4.55
CA ARG A 284 -5.64 18.02 4.88
C ARG A 284 -6.51 18.38 3.69
N ARG A 285 -5.89 18.65 2.53
CA ARG A 285 -6.62 19.02 1.30
C ARG A 285 -7.58 17.92 0.88
N GLU A 286 -7.14 16.67 0.91
CA GLU A 286 -7.94 15.54 0.47
C GLU A 286 -9.01 15.13 1.48
N ILE A 287 -8.78 15.26 2.80
CA ILE A 287 -9.84 15.08 3.80
C ILE A 287 -10.98 16.07 3.52
N LEU A 288 -10.67 17.36 3.35
CA LEU A 288 -11.69 18.39 3.05
C LEU A 288 -12.35 18.20 1.68
N ALA A 289 -11.63 17.63 0.70
CA ALA A 289 -12.16 17.41 -0.64
C ALA A 289 -12.98 16.12 -0.78
N GLN A 290 -12.68 15.07 0.01
CA GLN A 290 -13.25 13.73 -0.15
C GLN A 290 -14.27 13.36 0.91
N PHE A 291 -14.38 14.13 1.99
CA PHE A 291 -15.49 14.02 2.95
C PHE A 291 -16.47 15.17 2.74
N ALA A 292 -17.77 14.88 2.89
CA ALA A 292 -18.82 15.89 2.89
C ALA A 292 -18.91 16.57 4.27
N PRO A 293 -19.59 17.72 4.41
CA PRO A 293 -19.73 18.40 5.70
C PRO A 293 -20.40 17.57 6.79
N ASP A 294 -21.17 16.54 6.42
CA ASP A 294 -21.78 15.56 7.33
C ASP A 294 -20.82 14.42 7.74
N GLY A 295 -19.60 14.42 7.21
CA GLY A 295 -18.57 13.41 7.49
C GLY A 295 -18.63 12.18 6.59
N PHE A 296 -19.58 12.05 5.66
CA PHE A 296 -19.61 10.88 4.76
C PHE A 296 -18.60 11.03 3.62
N ASN A 297 -18.00 9.92 3.19
CA ASN A 297 -17.06 9.95 2.07
C ASN A 297 -17.82 10.13 0.74
N ARG A 298 -17.28 10.96 -0.15
CA ARG A 298 -17.92 11.36 -1.40
C ARG A 298 -17.98 10.28 -2.48
N GLU A 299 -17.34 9.12 -2.29
CA GLU A 299 -17.55 7.94 -3.14
C GLU A 299 -18.92 7.27 -2.90
N CYS A 300 -19.67 7.71 -1.87
CA CYS A 300 -21.03 7.27 -1.58
C CYS A 300 -21.18 5.75 -1.38
N SER A 301 -20.18 5.10 -0.79
CA SER A 301 -20.12 3.66 -0.51
C SER A 301 -19.69 3.42 0.93
N THR A 302 -20.38 2.56 1.66
CA THR A 302 -20.04 2.23 3.06
C THR A 302 -18.69 1.52 3.16
N SER A 303 -18.36 0.64 2.21
CA SER A 303 -17.06 -0.04 2.16
C SER A 303 -15.91 0.94 1.91
N TYR A 304 -16.09 1.90 1.00
CA TYR A 304 -15.07 2.92 0.76
C TYR A 304 -15.01 3.96 1.88
N HIS A 305 -16.13 4.28 2.51
CA HIS A 305 -16.15 5.14 3.69
C HIS A 305 -15.29 4.54 4.82
N ARG A 306 -15.45 3.24 5.11
CA ARG A 306 -14.61 2.54 6.10
C ARG A 306 -13.12 2.64 5.76
N LEU A 307 -12.75 2.27 4.53
CA LEU A 307 -11.35 2.36 4.07
C LEU A 307 -10.78 3.78 4.22
N MET A 308 -11.54 4.78 3.79
CA MET A 308 -11.11 6.18 3.83
C MET A 308 -11.01 6.70 5.26
N LEU A 309 -11.88 6.27 6.16
CA LEU A 309 -11.81 6.61 7.58
C LEU A 309 -10.58 5.98 8.25
N ASP A 310 -10.31 4.70 7.99
CA ASP A 310 -9.12 4.01 8.49
C ASP A 310 -7.85 4.72 8.02
N LEU A 311 -7.77 5.04 6.71
CA LEU A 311 -6.64 5.76 6.12
C LEU A 311 -6.50 7.19 6.67
N ALA A 312 -7.62 7.92 6.84
CA ALA A 312 -7.58 9.29 7.34
C ALA A 312 -7.09 9.33 8.79
N THR A 313 -7.57 8.39 9.62
CA THR A 313 -7.16 8.24 11.01
C THR A 313 -5.67 7.91 11.10
N LEU A 314 -5.21 6.92 10.32
CA LEU A 314 -3.81 6.52 10.29
C LEU A 314 -2.90 7.64 9.78
N GLY A 315 -3.27 8.30 8.68
CA GLY A 315 -2.50 9.41 8.11
C GLY A 315 -2.38 10.59 9.08
N TYR A 316 -3.48 10.92 9.77
CA TYR A 316 -3.49 11.96 10.80
C TYR A 316 -2.57 11.59 11.97
N HIS A 317 -2.67 10.36 12.47
CA HIS A 317 -1.81 9.85 13.54
C HIS A 317 -0.33 9.85 13.14
N ALA A 318 -0.01 9.37 11.94
CA ALA A 318 1.36 9.38 11.41
C ALA A 318 1.95 10.81 11.37
N CYS A 319 1.17 11.78 10.91
CA CYS A 319 1.61 13.18 10.86
C CYS A 319 1.84 13.74 12.27
N ARG A 320 0.97 13.41 13.24
CA ARG A 320 1.12 13.84 14.64
C ARG A 320 2.36 13.27 15.30
N VAL A 321 2.59 11.97 15.16
CA VAL A 321 3.75 11.26 15.73
C VAL A 321 5.07 11.76 15.15
N ALA A 322 5.09 12.15 13.88
CA ALA A 322 6.27 12.73 13.25
C ALA A 322 6.33 14.27 13.32
N HIS A 323 5.40 14.92 14.04
CA HIS A 323 5.31 16.38 14.17
C HIS A 323 5.25 17.14 12.83
N TYR A 324 4.62 16.55 11.81
CA TYR A 324 4.34 17.28 10.57
C TYR A 324 3.10 18.16 10.76
N ASP A 325 3.22 19.42 10.35
CA ASP A 325 2.12 20.38 10.41
C ASP A 325 1.02 20.03 9.41
N LEU A 326 -0.16 19.70 9.93
CA LEU A 326 -1.38 19.48 9.15
C LEU A 326 -2.08 20.80 8.82
N GLY A 327 -1.66 21.91 9.43
CA GLY A 327 -2.29 23.22 9.43
C GLY A 327 -3.59 23.25 10.24
N GLU A 328 -3.94 24.44 10.77
CA GLU A 328 -5.20 24.68 11.52
C GLU A 328 -6.46 24.48 10.69
#